data_AF-A0A2V9RZA2-F1
#
_entry.id   AF-A0A2V9RZA2-F1
#
_cell.length_a   1.000
_cell.length_b   1.000
_cell.length_c   1.000
_cell.angle_alpha   90.00
_cell.angle_beta   90.00
_cell.angle_gamma   90.00
#
_symmetry.space_group_name_H-M   'P 1'
#
loop_
_entity.id
_entity.type
_entity.pdbx_description
1 polymer ?
#
loop_
_entity_poly.entity_id
_entity_poly.type
_entity_poly.pdbx_seq_one_letter_code
_entity_poly.pdbx_strand_id
1 'polypeptide(L)'
;MKPARKRDNVNRKTGTSVSDRKYKQRGYQDRGDEPQKRPSSERPVKEDTFGPRPIQMPGTRTVSRCAQCGTVLQPTDDLSARCAKCGFELHSCKQCTYFDPSNRFECMQPIPERVARKDQANQCTFYSMRVMIEKETSTPGARVQDARTAFENLFKK
;
A
#
# COMPACT_ATOMS: atom_id res chain seq x y z
N MET A 1 39.67 -14.65 -78.67
CA MET A 1 38.62 -14.14 -79.58
C MET A 1 37.66 -15.25 -79.95
N LYS A 2 36.41 -15.19 -79.45
CA LYS A 2 35.18 -15.83 -79.96
C LYS A 2 34.01 -15.29 -79.11
N PRO A 3 33.15 -14.39 -79.61
CA PRO A 3 31.94 -13.99 -78.90
C PRO A 3 30.74 -14.84 -79.37
N ALA A 4 30.04 -15.47 -78.44
CA ALA A 4 28.83 -16.25 -78.71
C ALA A 4 27.64 -15.68 -77.91
N ARG A 5 26.81 -14.94 -78.66
CA ARG A 5 25.33 -14.85 -78.63
C ARG A 5 24.60 -14.70 -77.28
N LYS A 6 24.07 -13.48 -77.12
CA LYS A 6 22.67 -13.08 -76.84
C LYS A 6 21.79 -14.06 -76.05
N ARG A 7 21.29 -13.60 -74.89
CA ARG A 7 19.91 -13.80 -74.45
C ARG A 7 19.40 -12.58 -73.68
N ASP A 8 18.60 -11.82 -74.42
CA ASP A 8 17.36 -11.09 -74.09
C ASP A 8 17.19 -10.44 -72.72
N ASN A 9 17.11 -9.11 -72.82
CA ASN A 9 16.85 -8.10 -71.83
C ASN A 9 15.35 -8.10 -71.44
N VAL A 10 15.06 -8.42 -70.18
CA VAL A 10 13.73 -8.30 -69.60
C VAL A 10 13.43 -6.82 -69.35
N ASN A 11 12.53 -6.24 -70.14
CA ASN A 11 11.95 -4.95 -69.79
C ASN A 11 10.50 -4.84 -70.30
N ARG A 12 9.54 -4.96 -69.38
CA ARG A 12 8.38 -4.07 -69.38
C ARG A 12 7.68 -4.11 -68.03
N LYS A 13 7.97 -3.07 -67.24
CA LYS A 13 7.04 -2.54 -66.24
C LYS A 13 5.86 -1.90 -66.99
N THR A 14 4.64 -2.06 -66.44
CA THR A 14 3.63 -1.02 -66.12
C THR A 14 2.20 -1.48 -66.41
N GLY A 15 1.31 -1.27 -65.43
CA GLY A 15 -0.15 -1.32 -65.59
C GLY A 15 -0.82 -2.25 -64.57
N THR A 16 -0.96 -1.93 -63.27
CA THR A 16 -2.11 -1.21 -62.66
C THR A 16 -3.45 -1.44 -63.39
N SER A 17 -4.58 -1.75 -62.77
CA SER A 17 -4.97 -1.91 -61.37
C SER A 17 -6.47 -2.21 -61.39
N VAL A 18 -6.91 -3.45 -61.17
CA VAL A 18 -8.26 -3.69 -60.67
C VAL A 18 -8.33 -5.10 -60.10
N SER A 19 -8.11 -5.20 -58.80
CA SER A 19 -8.93 -6.10 -58.01
C SER A 19 -9.12 -5.42 -56.67
N ASP A 20 -10.29 -4.80 -56.59
CA ASP A 20 -11.04 -4.50 -55.38
C ASP A 20 -10.99 -5.73 -54.46
N ARG A 21 -9.93 -5.81 -53.64
CA ARG A 21 -9.80 -6.85 -52.63
C ARG A 21 -10.24 -6.21 -51.32
N LYS A 22 -11.52 -6.42 -51.04
CA LYS A 22 -12.27 -6.15 -49.81
C LYS A 22 -11.63 -6.68 -48.50
N TYR A 23 -10.39 -7.17 -48.56
CA TYR A 23 -9.62 -7.56 -47.39
C TYR A 23 -8.12 -7.31 -47.62
N LYS A 24 -7.65 -6.12 -47.22
CA LYS A 24 -6.23 -5.80 -47.06
C LYS A 24 -5.76 -6.32 -45.71
N GLN A 25 -5.55 -7.62 -45.59
CA GLN A 25 -4.71 -8.11 -44.49
C GLN A 25 -3.26 -7.78 -44.81
N ARG A 26 -2.63 -6.99 -43.92
CA ARG A 26 -1.17 -6.85 -43.92
C ARG A 26 -0.56 -8.22 -43.67
N GLY A 27 0.14 -8.73 -44.67
CA GLY A 27 0.90 -9.96 -44.57
C GLY A 27 2.15 -9.74 -43.72
N TYR A 28 2.65 -10.82 -43.12
CA TYR A 28 3.83 -10.84 -42.24
C TYR A 28 5.12 -10.29 -42.90
N GLN A 29 5.11 -10.05 -44.21
CA GLN A 29 6.23 -9.55 -45.01
C GLN A 29 6.29 -8.01 -45.10
N ASP A 30 5.29 -7.27 -44.61
CA ASP A 30 5.28 -5.79 -44.61
C ASP A 30 6.06 -5.15 -43.43
N ARG A 31 6.88 -5.92 -42.71
CA ARG A 31 7.73 -5.41 -41.62
C ARG A 31 9.12 -5.02 -42.16
N GLY A 32 9.14 -4.01 -43.03
CA GLY A 32 10.36 -3.47 -43.63
C GLY A 32 10.76 -2.08 -43.12
N ASP A 33 10.11 -1.55 -42.08
CA ASP A 33 10.42 -0.21 -41.55
C ASP A 33 10.47 -0.28 -40.01
N GLU A 34 11.67 -0.21 -39.44
CA GLU A 34 11.88 -0.24 -37.99
C GLU A 34 11.48 1.10 -37.37
N PRO A 35 10.57 1.15 -36.37
CA PRO A 35 10.40 2.34 -35.56
C PRO A 35 11.57 2.44 -34.56
N GLN A 36 12.36 3.51 -34.65
CA GLN A 36 13.40 3.85 -33.67
C GLN A 36 12.83 3.79 -32.24
N LYS A 37 13.25 2.78 -31.46
CA LYS A 37 12.97 2.68 -30.03
C LYS A 37 13.68 3.83 -29.32
N ARG A 38 12.91 4.72 -28.70
CA ARG A 38 13.41 5.70 -27.73
C ARG A 38 14.00 4.94 -26.52
N PRO A 39 15.12 5.37 -25.93
CA PRO A 39 15.68 4.70 -24.76
C PRO A 39 14.70 4.85 -23.59
N SER A 40 14.09 3.73 -23.20
CA SER A 40 13.25 3.67 -22.00
C SER A 40 14.18 3.74 -20.79
N SER A 41 13.95 4.74 -19.93
CA SER A 41 14.57 4.80 -18.60
C SER A 41 14.40 3.45 -17.89
N GLU A 42 15.50 2.97 -17.33
CA GLU A 42 15.63 1.68 -16.65
C GLU A 42 14.55 1.54 -15.58
N ARG A 43 13.51 0.76 -15.89
CA ARG A 43 12.59 0.28 -14.86
C ARG A 43 13.27 -0.93 -14.20
N PRO A 44 13.31 -1.01 -12.86
CA PRO A 44 13.94 -2.14 -12.19
C PRO A 44 13.27 -3.44 -12.67
N VAL A 45 14.11 -4.37 -13.11
CA VAL A 45 13.71 -5.70 -13.59
C VAL A 45 12.98 -6.40 -12.45
N LYS A 46 11.69 -6.70 -12.66
CA LYS A 46 10.93 -7.53 -11.71
C LYS A 46 11.39 -8.97 -11.90
N GLU A 47 12.38 -9.35 -11.11
CA GLU A 47 12.73 -10.75 -10.88
C GLU A 47 11.49 -11.44 -10.26
N ASP A 48 11.18 -12.64 -10.76
CA ASP A 48 10.04 -13.50 -10.41
C ASP A 48 8.66 -13.17 -11.01
N THR A 49 8.49 -13.54 -12.29
CA THR A 49 7.18 -13.62 -12.99
C THR A 49 6.56 -15.03 -12.94
N PHE A 50 6.85 -15.81 -11.89
CA PHE A 50 6.14 -17.07 -11.62
C PHE A 50 5.62 -17.09 -10.18
N GLY A 51 4.44 -16.50 -9.97
CA GLY A 51 3.74 -16.49 -8.69
C GLY A 51 2.56 -15.50 -8.67
N PRO A 52 1.60 -15.65 -7.73
CA PRO A 52 0.59 -14.63 -7.51
C PRO A 52 1.26 -13.31 -7.15
N ARG A 53 0.78 -12.19 -7.72
CA ARG A 53 1.35 -10.86 -7.48
C ARG A 53 1.47 -10.60 -5.97
N PRO A 54 2.64 -10.17 -5.44
CA PRO A 54 2.77 -9.86 -4.03
C PRO A 54 1.79 -8.74 -3.66
N ILE A 55 0.89 -9.02 -2.73
CA ILE A 55 -0.05 -8.03 -2.20
C ILE A 55 0.76 -7.06 -1.35
N GLN A 56 0.71 -5.76 -1.67
CA GLN A 56 1.24 -4.73 -0.80
C GLN A 56 0.36 -4.65 0.46
N MET A 57 0.81 -5.29 1.53
CA MET A 57 0.19 -5.18 2.84
C MET A 57 0.48 -3.77 3.41
N PRO A 58 -0.53 -3.03 3.89
CA PRO A 58 -0.29 -1.76 4.58
C PRO A 58 0.59 -2.00 5.82
N GLY A 59 1.42 -1.02 6.16
CA GLY A 59 2.23 -1.04 7.38
C GLY A 59 1.35 -1.25 8.62
N THR A 60 1.93 -1.73 9.71
CA THR A 60 1.24 -1.85 11.00
C THR A 60 1.95 -0.98 12.03
N ARG A 61 1.16 -0.25 12.82
CA ARG A 61 1.68 0.53 13.95
C ARG A 61 1.03 0.10 15.25
N THR A 62 1.84 0.08 16.30
CA THR A 62 1.37 -0.13 17.67
C THR A 62 0.87 1.19 18.25
N VAL A 63 -0.37 1.21 18.72
CA VAL A 63 -1.04 2.39 19.26
C VAL A 63 -1.64 2.06 20.62
N SER A 64 -1.31 2.85 21.62
CA SER A 64 -2.00 2.87 22.91
C SER A 64 -3.02 4.02 22.93
N ARG A 65 -4.17 3.81 23.55
CA ARG A 65 -5.26 4.81 23.64
C ARG A 65 -5.75 4.91 25.06
N CYS A 66 -6.04 6.12 25.52
CA CYS A 66 -6.63 6.33 26.83
C CYS A 66 -8.04 5.72 26.92
N ALA A 67 -8.31 4.92 27.97
CA ALA A 67 -9.60 4.29 28.21
C ALA A 67 -10.76 5.28 28.42
N GLN A 68 -10.47 6.50 28.91
CA GLN A 68 -11.50 7.50 29.22
C GLN A 68 -11.84 8.40 28.03
N CYS A 69 -10.83 8.92 27.32
CA CYS A 69 -11.04 9.92 26.26
C CYS A 69 -10.68 9.44 24.85
N GLY A 70 -10.12 8.24 24.70
CA GLY A 70 -9.73 7.66 23.41
C GLY A 70 -8.53 8.32 22.73
N THR A 71 -7.89 9.30 23.36
CA THR A 71 -6.70 9.97 22.82
C THR A 71 -5.57 8.95 22.62
N VAL A 72 -4.93 9.01 21.46
CA VAL A 72 -3.75 8.20 21.15
C VAL A 72 -2.59 8.69 22.00
N LEU A 73 -2.00 7.77 22.76
CA LEU A 73 -0.83 8.01 23.60
C LEU A 73 0.43 7.68 22.78
N GLN A 74 1.50 8.42 23.02
CA GLN A 74 2.77 8.16 22.36
C GLN A 74 3.44 6.95 23.03
N PRO A 75 4.18 6.11 22.30
CA PRO A 75 4.85 4.92 22.87
C PRO A 75 5.88 5.26 23.95
N THR A 76 6.32 6.53 24.00
CA THR A 76 7.31 7.05 24.93
C THR A 76 6.70 7.60 26.22
N ASP A 77 5.38 7.65 26.34
CA ASP A 77 4.74 8.15 27.55
C ASP A 77 4.98 7.14 28.69
N ASP A 78 5.60 7.60 29.78
CA ASP A 78 5.86 6.78 30.96
C ASP A 78 4.57 6.11 31.45
N LEU A 79 4.64 4.84 31.82
CA LEU A 79 3.47 4.05 32.24
C LEU A 79 2.72 4.67 33.44
N SER A 80 3.41 5.48 34.24
CA SER A 80 2.90 6.24 35.40
C SER A 80 2.35 7.62 35.05
N ALA A 81 2.39 8.04 33.78
CA ALA A 81 1.93 9.35 33.37
C ALA A 81 0.41 9.50 33.41
N ARG A 82 -0.06 10.75 33.39
CA ARG A 82 -1.48 11.11 33.21
C ARG A 82 -1.71 11.46 31.75
N CYS A 83 -2.90 11.18 31.24
CA CYS A 83 -3.29 11.56 29.89
C CYS A 83 -3.30 13.10 29.75
N ALA A 84 -2.59 13.63 28.75
CA ALA A 84 -2.49 15.08 28.52
C ALA A 84 -3.85 15.76 28.22
N LYS A 85 -4.86 15.02 27.76
CA LYS A 85 -6.16 15.59 27.36
C LYS A 85 -7.18 15.61 28.51
N CYS A 86 -7.28 14.53 29.28
CA CYS A 86 -8.32 14.38 30.31
C CYS A 86 -7.78 14.20 31.73
N GLY A 87 -6.45 14.14 31.91
CA GLY A 87 -5.82 13.93 33.22
C GLY A 87 -5.98 12.52 33.79
N PHE A 88 -6.55 11.58 33.02
CA PHE A 88 -6.76 10.21 33.48
C PHE A 88 -5.44 9.49 33.74
N GLU A 89 -5.36 8.73 34.83
CA GLU A 89 -4.16 8.01 35.23
C GLU A 89 -3.98 6.77 34.35
N LEU A 90 -2.86 6.73 33.62
CA LEU A 90 -2.58 5.65 32.67
C LEU A 90 -2.31 4.34 33.41
N HIS A 91 -1.68 4.38 34.58
CA HIS A 91 -1.47 3.22 35.46
C HIS A 91 -2.74 2.82 36.23
N SER A 92 -3.82 2.48 35.51
CA SER A 92 -5.09 2.06 36.10
C SER A 92 -5.52 0.69 35.58
N CYS A 93 -6.37 -0.02 36.33
CA CYS A 93 -6.84 -1.35 35.90
C CYS A 93 -7.56 -1.28 34.55
N LYS A 94 -8.32 -0.21 34.28
CA LYS A 94 -9.04 -0.05 33.01
C LYS A 94 -8.12 0.10 31.79
N GLN A 95 -6.87 0.52 31.98
CA GLN A 95 -5.87 0.69 30.93
C GLN A 95 -4.99 -0.56 30.76
N CYS A 96 -5.16 -1.58 31.61
CA CYS A 96 -4.34 -2.79 31.63
C CYS A 96 -4.77 -3.80 30.54
N THR A 97 -3.81 -4.54 29.96
CA THR A 97 -4.06 -5.66 29.03
C THR A 97 -4.77 -6.84 29.70
N TYR A 98 -4.51 -7.06 30.98
CA TYR A 98 -4.99 -8.22 31.75
C TYR A 98 -6.34 -7.98 32.45
N PHE A 99 -6.95 -6.82 32.25
CA PHE A 99 -8.23 -6.50 32.86
C PHE A 99 -9.35 -7.32 32.19
N ASP A 100 -10.00 -8.17 32.97
CA ASP A 100 -11.12 -8.99 32.54
C ASP A 100 -12.20 -8.99 33.64
N PRO A 101 -13.37 -8.36 33.42
CA PRO A 101 -14.42 -8.24 34.42
C PRO A 101 -15.01 -9.60 34.84
N SER A 102 -14.78 -10.66 34.06
CA SER A 102 -15.35 -11.99 34.31
C SER A 102 -14.49 -12.83 35.26
N ASN A 103 -13.23 -12.45 35.50
CA ASN A 103 -12.31 -13.22 36.31
C ASN A 103 -12.31 -12.77 37.79
N ARG A 104 -11.73 -13.60 38.67
CA ARG A 104 -11.51 -13.25 40.07
C ARG A 104 -10.71 -11.95 40.18
N PHE A 105 -11.23 -11.01 40.97
CA PHE A 105 -10.68 -9.65 41.15
C PHE A 105 -10.62 -8.79 39.87
N GLU A 106 -11.31 -9.21 38.82
CA GLU A 106 -11.38 -8.55 37.51
C GLU A 106 -10.03 -8.51 36.77
N CYS A 107 -9.16 -9.51 37.02
CA CYS A 107 -7.85 -9.61 36.38
C CYS A 107 -7.53 -11.05 35.97
N MET A 108 -6.86 -11.21 34.84
CA MET A 108 -6.34 -12.51 34.36
C MET A 108 -5.13 -13.02 35.16
N GLN A 109 -4.39 -12.12 35.82
CA GLN A 109 -3.20 -12.46 36.61
C GLN A 109 -3.55 -12.79 38.07
N PRO A 110 -2.76 -13.63 38.76
CA PRO A 110 -2.96 -13.96 40.16
C PRO A 110 -2.54 -12.78 41.05
N ILE A 111 -3.46 -11.83 41.27
CA ILE A 111 -3.23 -10.68 42.17
C ILE A 111 -3.53 -11.08 43.62
N PRO A 112 -2.70 -10.68 44.61
CA PRO A 112 -2.94 -10.99 46.02
C PRO A 112 -4.20 -10.31 46.60
N GLU A 113 -4.48 -9.06 46.20
CA GLU A 113 -5.60 -8.26 46.72
C GLU A 113 -6.42 -7.60 45.60
N ARG A 114 -7.74 -7.44 45.82
CA ARG A 114 -8.61 -6.74 44.89
C ARG A 114 -8.37 -5.23 44.92
N VAL A 115 -8.02 -4.65 43.78
CA VAL A 115 -8.03 -3.18 43.60
C VAL A 115 -9.48 -2.67 43.62
N ALA A 116 -9.84 -1.86 44.62
CA ALA A 116 -11.21 -1.34 44.80
C ALA A 116 -11.58 -0.25 43.78
N ARG A 117 -10.66 0.68 43.48
CA ARG A 117 -10.85 1.75 42.49
C ARG A 117 -10.11 1.40 41.20
N LYS A 118 -10.84 0.99 40.17
CA LYS A 118 -10.27 0.58 38.87
C LYS A 118 -9.91 1.76 37.95
N ASP A 119 -10.47 2.93 38.26
CA ASP A 119 -10.31 4.21 37.55
C ASP A 119 -9.12 5.05 38.01
N GLN A 120 -8.50 4.68 39.12
CA GLN A 120 -7.40 5.45 39.72
C GLN A 120 -6.08 4.69 39.56
N ALA A 121 -4.98 5.43 39.75
CA ALA A 121 -3.64 4.91 39.79
C ALA A 121 -3.54 3.81 40.83
N ASN A 122 -3.04 2.66 40.39
CA ASN A 122 -2.71 1.55 41.28
C ASN A 122 -1.21 1.29 41.24
N GLN A 123 -0.71 0.50 42.18
CA GLN A 123 0.69 0.08 42.23
C GLN A 123 0.83 -1.40 41.86
N CYS A 124 -0.06 -1.91 40.99
CA CYS A 124 -0.03 -3.30 40.58
C CYS A 124 1.28 -3.59 39.82
N THR A 125 2.02 -4.60 40.27
CA THR A 125 3.29 -5.03 39.66
C THR A 125 3.11 -5.75 38.33
N PHE A 126 1.96 -6.38 38.12
CA PHE A 126 1.60 -7.06 36.87
C PHE A 126 0.99 -6.11 35.81
N TYR A 127 1.03 -4.80 36.05
CA TYR A 127 0.44 -3.84 35.13
C TYR A 127 1.20 -3.85 33.79
N SER A 128 0.42 -3.94 32.71
CA SER A 128 0.92 -3.78 31.35
C SER A 128 -0.10 -2.98 30.55
N MET A 129 0.33 -1.90 29.92
CA MET A 129 -0.55 -1.01 29.18
C MET A 129 -1.14 -1.70 27.95
N ARG A 130 -2.44 -1.52 27.70
CA ARG A 130 -3.10 -2.04 26.51
C ARG A 130 -2.57 -1.37 25.24
N VAL A 131 -1.96 -2.17 24.37
CA VAL A 131 -1.49 -1.78 23.04
C VAL A 131 -2.34 -2.48 21.98
N MET A 132 -2.78 -1.72 20.98
CA MET A 132 -3.49 -2.25 19.81
C MET A 132 -2.64 -2.08 18.56
N ILE A 133 -2.72 -3.02 17.63
CA ILE A 133 -2.03 -2.95 16.35
C ILE A 133 -3.03 -2.40 15.33
N GLU A 134 -2.76 -1.20 14.82
CA GLU A 134 -3.55 -0.56 13.77
C GLU A 134 -2.85 -0.72 12.42
N LYS A 135 -3.61 -0.96 11.36
CA LYS A 135 -3.09 -0.90 9.98
C LYS A 135 -2.92 0.57 9.58
N GLU A 136 -1.72 0.92 9.14
CA GLU A 136 -1.39 2.20 8.56
C GLU A 136 -2.04 2.30 7.18
N THR A 137 -3.25 2.87 7.13
CA THR A 137 -3.91 3.21 5.87
C THR A 137 -3.42 4.55 5.30
N SER A 138 -2.51 5.22 6.01
CA SER A 138 -1.90 6.48 5.60
C SER A 138 -0.67 6.20 4.75
N THR A 139 -0.69 6.60 3.48
CA THR A 139 0.53 6.64 2.67
C THR A 139 1.46 7.73 3.22
N PRO A 140 2.69 7.41 3.66
CA PRO A 140 3.63 8.43 4.10
C PRO A 140 3.96 9.34 2.91
N GLY A 141 3.55 10.61 2.99
CA GLY A 141 3.80 11.59 1.93
C GLY A 141 2.60 11.96 1.05
N ALA A 142 1.44 11.30 1.19
CA ALA A 142 0.20 11.92 0.70
C ALA A 142 -0.12 13.09 1.62
N ARG A 143 0.23 14.31 1.19
CA ARG A 143 -0.39 15.52 1.75
C ARG A 143 -1.88 15.23 1.76
N VAL A 144 -2.52 15.32 2.93
CA VAL A 144 -3.97 15.35 3.04
C VAL A 144 -4.38 16.61 2.30
N GLN A 145 -4.44 16.55 0.97
CA GLN A 145 -5.07 17.59 0.19
C GLN A 145 -6.50 17.56 0.67
N ASP A 146 -6.95 18.72 1.15
CA ASP A 146 -8.30 18.90 1.65
C ASP A 146 -9.24 18.24 0.64
N ALA A 147 -10.04 17.27 1.10
CA ALA A 147 -10.79 16.38 0.20
C ALA A 147 -11.67 17.19 -0.77
N ARG A 148 -12.06 18.40 -0.34
CA ARG A 148 -12.76 19.40 -1.14
C ARG A 148 -11.91 19.90 -2.33
N THR A 149 -10.67 20.27 -2.10
CA THR A 149 -9.75 20.74 -3.16
C THR A 149 -9.43 19.62 -4.16
N ALA A 150 -9.21 18.40 -3.68
CA ALA A 150 -9.00 17.24 -4.55
C ALA A 150 -10.23 16.95 -5.42
N PHE A 151 -11.44 17.08 -4.86
CA PHE A 151 -12.68 16.91 -5.59
C PHE A 151 -12.88 18.01 -6.65
N GLU A 152 -12.67 19.28 -6.31
CA GLU A 152 -12.81 20.39 -7.24
C GLU A 152 -11.86 20.29 -8.45
N ASN A 153 -10.63 19.79 -8.24
CA ASN A 153 -9.65 19.63 -9.31
C ASN A 153 -10.04 18.58 -10.36
N LEU A 154 -10.98 17.68 -10.07
CA LEU A 154 -11.48 16.69 -11.03
C LEU A 154 -12.49 17.29 -12.01
N PHE A 155 -13.14 18.40 -11.65
CA PHE A 155 -14.21 19.02 -12.44
C PHE A 155 -13.81 20.36 -13.07
N LYS A 156 -12.62 20.88 -12.75
CA LYS A 156 -12.06 22.07 -13.39
C LYS A 156 -11.49 21.67 -14.76
N LYS A 157 -12.25 21.97 -15.82
CA LYS A 157 -11.88 21.87 -17.23
C LYS A 157 -11.67 23.27 -17.81
#